data_AF-A0A0C3N4U1-F1
#
_entry.id   AF-A0A0C3N4U1-F1
#
_cell.length_a   1.000
_cell.length_b   1.000
_cell.length_c   1.000
_cell.angle_alpha   90.00
_cell.angle_beta   90.00
_cell.angle_gamma   90.00
#
_symmetry.space_group_name_H-M   'P 1'
#
loop_
_entity.id
_entity.type
_entity.pdbx_description
1 polymer ?
#
loop_
_entity_poly.entity_id
_entity_poly.type
_entity_poly.pdbx_seq_one_letter_code
_entity_poly.pdbx_strand_id
1 'polypeptide(L)'
;MSLSVATTSSGIYAVPKLTEKNWVEYKMKTVMSLTARGLARHLDGTVSTPQPLPVDDKTALSDAFRQKEALAIQQLYATIPNSILIQVQHLDCLADIWLAIRAIYETKSDMMQVDIRSHLQNM
;
A
#
# COMPACT_ATOMS: atom_id res chain seq x y z
N MET A 1 11.97 -27.48 16.44
CA MET A 1 12.10 -26.03 16.20
C MET A 1 11.99 -25.81 14.71
N SER A 2 10.84 -25.30 14.25
CA SER A 2 10.55 -25.19 12.82
C SER A 2 11.00 -23.82 12.32
N LEU A 3 12.07 -23.80 11.53
CA LEU A 3 12.46 -22.60 10.79
C LEU A 3 11.46 -22.41 9.64
N SER A 4 10.54 -21.46 9.80
CA SER A 4 9.73 -20.98 8.67
C SER A 4 10.64 -20.21 7.73
N VAL A 5 11.06 -20.86 6.64
CA VAL A 5 11.68 -20.18 5.51
C VAL A 5 10.62 -19.28 4.88
N ALA A 6 10.79 -17.97 5.04
CA ALA A 6 10.01 -17.01 4.28
C ALA A 6 10.45 -17.11 2.81
N THR A 7 9.61 -17.73 1.97
CA THR A 7 9.79 -17.72 0.52
C THR A 7 9.67 -16.28 0.04
N THR A 8 10.81 -15.59 -0.11
CA THR A 8 10.87 -14.29 -0.79
C THR A 8 10.71 -14.55 -2.28
N SER A 9 9.51 -14.30 -2.83
CA SER A 9 9.37 -14.27 -4.29
C SER A 9 10.05 -12.99 -4.79
N SER A 10 11.25 -13.15 -5.34
CA SER A 10 12.10 -12.05 -5.79
C SER A 10 11.67 -11.55 -7.17
N GLY A 11 10.51 -10.90 -7.25
CA GLY A 11 10.12 -10.09 -8.41
C GLY A 11 10.69 -8.67 -8.31
N ILE A 12 10.95 -8.00 -9.44
CA ILE A 12 11.37 -6.58 -9.47
C ILE A 12 10.38 -5.63 -8.77
N TYR A 13 9.14 -6.08 -8.57
CA TYR A 13 8.05 -5.38 -7.90
C TYR A 13 7.70 -5.97 -6.52
N ALA A 14 8.57 -6.82 -5.96
CA ALA A 14 8.29 -7.51 -4.70
C ALA A 14 8.17 -6.52 -3.54
N VAL A 15 6.98 -6.48 -2.96
CA VAL A 15 6.68 -5.76 -1.74
C VAL A 15 6.67 -6.76 -0.59
N PRO A 16 7.41 -6.52 0.52
CA PRO A 16 7.42 -7.43 1.65
C PRO A 16 6.04 -7.47 2.32
N LYS A 17 5.76 -8.51 3.10
CA LYS A 17 4.61 -8.50 4.01
C LYS A 17 4.79 -7.40 5.04
N LEU A 18 3.75 -6.61 5.28
CA LEU A 18 3.76 -5.54 6.28
C LEU A 18 3.77 -6.13 7.69
N THR A 19 4.67 -5.62 8.51
CA THR A 19 4.85 -5.93 9.94
C THR A 19 5.01 -4.62 10.71
N GLU A 20 4.99 -4.68 12.03
CA GLU A 20 5.17 -3.49 12.87
C GLU A 20 6.55 -2.84 12.76
N LYS A 21 7.56 -3.58 12.27
CA LYS A 21 8.97 -3.14 12.28
C LYS A 21 9.48 -2.66 10.91
N ASN A 22 8.83 -3.05 9.82
CA ASN A 22 9.31 -2.79 8.46
C ASN A 22 8.48 -1.72 7.73
N TRP A 23 7.76 -0.85 8.45
CA TRP A 23 6.90 0.15 7.86
C TRP A 23 7.60 1.02 6.81
N VAL A 24 8.79 1.55 7.13
CA VAL A 24 9.57 2.41 6.22
C VAL A 24 9.93 1.69 4.92
N GLU A 25 10.40 0.44 5.01
CA GLU A 25 10.74 -0.38 3.84
C GLU A 25 9.50 -0.74 3.03
N TYR A 26 8.43 -1.17 3.71
CA TYR A 26 7.16 -1.52 3.09
C TYR A 26 6.58 -0.33 2.31
N LYS A 27 6.56 0.85 2.93
CA LYS A 27 6.09 2.10 2.32
C LYS A 27 6.86 2.44 1.07
N MET A 28 8.20 2.45 1.16
CA MET A 28 9.07 2.74 0.02
C MET A 28 8.86 1.75 -1.14
N LYS A 29 8.87 0.43 -0.85
CA LYS A 29 8.70 -0.60 -1.88
C LYS A 29 7.31 -0.61 -2.50
N THR A 30 6.26 -0.33 -1.73
CA THR A 30 4.89 -0.23 -2.24
C THR A 30 4.76 0.93 -3.23
N VAL A 31 5.27 2.11 -2.86
CA VAL A 31 5.25 3.30 -3.73
C VAL A 31 6.06 3.05 -5.01
N MET A 32 7.27 2.51 -4.91
CA MET A 32 8.11 2.21 -6.07
C MET A 32 7.48 1.16 -6.99
N SER A 33 6.93 0.09 -6.42
CA SER A 33 6.26 -0.99 -7.16
C SER A 33 5.08 -0.46 -7.98
N LEU A 34 4.22 0.37 -7.36
CA LEU A 34 3.07 0.97 -8.06
C LEU A 34 3.50 2.05 -9.05
N THR A 35 4.54 2.83 -8.74
CA THR A 35 5.10 3.84 -9.66
C THR A 35 5.63 3.21 -10.93
N ALA A 36 6.43 2.15 -10.83
CA ALA A 36 7.00 1.46 -11.98
C ALA A 36 5.92 0.80 -12.87
N ARG A 37 4.73 0.54 -12.32
CA ARG A 37 3.56 0.03 -13.03
C ARG A 37 2.63 1.12 -13.56
N GLY A 38 2.97 2.40 -13.38
CA GLY A 38 2.14 3.54 -13.79
C GLY A 38 0.88 3.76 -12.94
N LEU A 39 0.85 3.21 -11.72
CA LEU A 39 -0.30 3.23 -10.81
C LEU A 39 -0.15 4.24 -9.66
N ALA A 40 0.95 5.01 -9.60
CA ALA A 40 1.22 5.96 -8.52
C ALA A 40 0.07 6.95 -8.28
N ARG A 41 -0.59 7.42 -9.36
CA ARG A 41 -1.69 8.39 -9.27
C ARG A 41 -2.97 7.84 -8.62
N HIS A 42 -3.07 6.53 -8.45
CA HIS A 42 -4.15 5.92 -7.66
C HIS A 42 -3.85 5.96 -6.15
N LEU A 43 -2.57 6.02 -5.74
CA LEU A 43 -2.18 6.08 -4.32
C LEU A 43 -2.40 7.46 -3.71
N ASP A 44 -2.15 8.51 -4.49
CA ASP A 44 -2.30 9.90 -4.06
C ASP A 44 -3.69 10.47 -4.39
N GLY A 45 -4.55 9.69 -5.05
CA GLY A 45 -5.90 10.10 -5.46
C GLY A 45 -5.94 11.16 -6.56
N THR A 46 -4.81 11.46 -7.20
CA THR A 46 -4.72 12.51 -8.22
C THR A 46 -5.26 12.07 -9.57
N VAL A 47 -5.37 10.77 -9.80
CA VAL A 47 -6.04 10.28 -11.01
C VAL A 47 -7.54 10.52 -10.84
N SER A 48 -8.06 11.48 -11.60
CA SER A 48 -9.49 11.71 -11.65
C SER A 48 -10.15 10.61 -12.47
N THR A 49 -11.27 10.09 -11.97
CA THR A 49 -12.18 9.27 -12.76
C THR A 49 -12.48 10.00 -14.08
N PRO A 50 -12.35 9.35 -15.24
CA PRO A 50 -12.47 10.03 -16.53
C PRO A 50 -13.78 10.81 -16.65
N GLN A 51 -13.68 12.12 -16.94
CA GLN A 51 -14.80 13.02 -17.23
C GLN A 51 -15.38 12.76 -18.64
N PRO A 52 -16.62 13.19 -18.94
CA PRO A 52 -17.39 12.66 -20.07
C PRO A 52 -16.80 13.07 -21.44
N LEU A 53 -16.43 12.06 -22.23
CA LEU A 53 -16.13 12.12 -23.67
C LEU A 53 -17.08 11.12 -24.40
N PRO A 54 -17.13 11.09 -25.76
CA PRO A 54 -18.13 10.32 -26.52
C PRO A 54 -18.25 8.85 -26.11
N VAL A 55 -19.47 8.32 -26.24
CA VAL A 55 -20.05 7.24 -25.41
C VAL A 55 -19.31 5.89 -25.45
N ASP A 56 -18.61 5.55 -26.54
CA ASP A 56 -17.88 4.28 -26.66
C ASP A 56 -16.51 4.28 -25.97
N ASP A 57 -15.80 5.41 -25.99
CA ASP A 57 -14.49 5.54 -25.33
C ASP A 57 -14.63 5.59 -23.80
N LYS A 58 -15.80 6.03 -23.29
CA LYS A 58 -16.06 6.16 -21.85
C LYS A 58 -16.01 4.82 -21.12
N THR A 59 -16.72 3.82 -21.62
CA THR A 59 -16.84 2.52 -20.94
C THR A 59 -15.47 1.84 -20.85
N ALA A 60 -14.71 1.85 -21.95
CA ALA A 60 -13.35 1.33 -21.99
C ALA A 60 -12.39 2.08 -21.03
N LEU A 61 -12.47 3.41 -20.97
CA LEU A 61 -11.66 4.21 -20.04
C LEU A 61 -12.04 3.97 -18.57
N SER A 62 -13.34 3.83 -18.25
CA SER A 62 -13.78 3.52 -16.89
C SER A 62 -13.40 2.12 -16.45
N ASP A 63 -13.49 1.14 -17.36
CA ASP A 63 -13.10 -0.24 -17.08
C ASP A 63 -11.59 -0.35 -16.89
N ALA A 64 -10.80 0.33 -17.74
CA ALA A 64 -9.36 0.41 -17.58
C ALA A 64 -8.95 1.07 -16.26
N PHE A 65 -9.66 2.13 -15.83
CA PHE A 65 -9.45 2.76 -14.54
C PHE A 65 -9.74 1.79 -13.38
N ARG A 66 -10.93 1.16 -13.38
CA ARG A 66 -11.32 0.18 -12.36
C ARG A 66 -10.38 -1.01 -12.29
N GLN A 67 -9.93 -1.51 -13.43
CA GLN A 67 -8.96 -2.61 -13.50
C GLN A 67 -7.63 -2.22 -12.85
N LYS A 68 -7.11 -1.03 -13.15
CA LYS A 68 -5.86 -0.51 -12.56
C LYS A 68 -5.98 -0.31 -11.06
N GLU A 69 -7.11 0.22 -10.60
CA GLU A 69 -7.42 0.39 -9.18
C GLU A 69 -7.49 -0.96 -8.46
N ALA A 70 -8.25 -1.93 -8.99
CA ALA A 70 -8.36 -3.27 -8.43
C ALA A 70 -7.00 -3.99 -8.35
N LEU A 71 -6.14 -3.85 -9.37
CA LEU A 71 -4.79 -4.42 -9.36
C LEU A 71 -3.89 -3.84 -8.26
N ALA A 72 -4.04 -2.55 -7.95
CA ALA A 72 -3.29 -1.90 -6.89
C ALA A 72 -3.82 -2.29 -5.50
N ILE A 73 -5.15 -2.34 -5.34
CA ILE A 73 -5.79 -2.79 -4.10
C ILE A 73 -5.41 -4.24 -3.81
N GLN A 74 -5.44 -5.12 -4.82
CA GLN A 74 -5.05 -6.52 -4.69
C GLN A 74 -3.59 -6.65 -4.20
N GLN A 75 -2.67 -5.82 -4.69
CA GLN A 75 -1.27 -5.83 -4.21
C GLN A 75 -1.17 -5.43 -2.73
N LEU A 76 -1.92 -4.40 -2.30
CA LEU A 76 -1.99 -4.03 -0.89
C LEU A 76 -2.55 -5.17 -0.04
N TYR A 77 -3.71 -5.72 -0.42
CA TYR A 77 -4.37 -6.80 0.31
C TYR A 77 -3.52 -8.07 0.37
N ALA A 78 -2.75 -8.35 -0.68
CA ALA A 78 -1.81 -9.46 -0.70
C ALA A 78 -0.62 -9.24 0.24
N THR A 79 -0.34 -8.01 0.71
CA THR A 79 0.87 -7.69 1.47
C THR A 79 0.61 -7.22 2.90
N ILE A 80 -0.60 -6.76 3.22
CA ILE A 80 -0.99 -6.38 4.59
C ILE A 80 -1.42 -7.59 5.45
N PRO A 81 -1.36 -7.47 6.80
CA PRO A 81 -1.96 -8.45 7.71
C PRO A 81 -3.49 -8.48 7.63
N ASN A 82 -4.10 -9.63 7.94
CA ASN A 82 -5.56 -9.79 7.98
C ASN A 82 -6.25 -8.80 8.94
N SER A 83 -5.61 -8.45 10.06
CA SER A 83 -6.14 -7.47 11.01
C SER A 83 -6.32 -6.09 10.37
N ILE A 84 -5.37 -5.67 9.53
CA ILE A 84 -5.43 -4.40 8.80
C ILE A 84 -6.46 -4.52 7.67
N LEU A 85 -6.50 -5.65 6.96
CA LEU A 85 -7.49 -5.90 5.93
C LEU A 85 -8.92 -5.75 6.46
N ILE A 86 -9.23 -6.34 7.61
CA ILE A 86 -10.55 -6.21 8.26
C ILE A 86 -10.90 -4.75 8.57
N GLN A 87 -9.91 -3.94 8.95
CA GLN A 87 -10.12 -2.52 9.24
C GLN A 87 -10.37 -1.69 7.99
N VAL A 88 -9.70 -1.97 6.87
CA VAL A 88 -9.76 -1.12 5.66
C VAL A 88 -10.68 -1.65 4.56
N GLN A 89 -11.19 -2.89 4.67
CA GLN A 89 -12.00 -3.55 3.62
C GLN A 89 -13.28 -2.81 3.24
N HIS A 90 -13.77 -1.90 4.07
CA HIS A 90 -14.97 -1.11 3.82
C HIS A 90 -14.70 0.15 2.96
N LEU A 91 -13.44 0.41 2.64
CA LEU A 91 -13.01 1.52 1.79
C LEU A 91 -12.90 1.03 0.34
N ASP A 92 -13.55 1.75 -0.58
CA ASP A 92 -13.62 1.36 -1.99
C ASP A 92 -12.51 1.98 -2.86
N CYS A 93 -11.78 2.96 -2.32
CA CYS A 93 -10.76 3.72 -3.03
C CYS A 93 -9.36 3.36 -2.54
N LEU A 94 -8.42 3.16 -3.47
CA LEU A 94 -7.02 2.85 -3.12
C LEU A 94 -6.39 3.94 -2.25
N ALA A 95 -6.67 5.21 -2.55
CA ALA A 95 -6.11 6.35 -1.83
C ALA A 95 -6.53 6.35 -0.35
N ASP A 96 -7.80 6.03 -0.08
CA ASP A 96 -8.35 5.96 1.28
C ASP A 96 -7.76 4.78 2.05
N ILE A 97 -7.70 3.60 1.42
CA ILE A 97 -7.03 2.41 1.99
C ILE A 97 -5.58 2.74 2.35
N TRP A 98 -4.85 3.37 1.42
CA TRP A 98 -3.46 3.75 1.61
C TRP A 98 -3.27 4.79 2.71
N LEU A 99 -4.17 5.78 2.80
CA LEU A 99 -4.16 6.77 3.86
C LEU A 99 -4.43 6.15 5.23
N ALA A 100 -5.39 5.24 5.34
CA ALA A 100 -5.70 4.53 6.58
C ALA A 100 -4.50 3.69 7.06
N ILE A 101 -3.86 2.93 6.16
CA ILE A 101 -2.65 2.15 6.49
C ILE A 101 -1.54 3.08 6.97
N ARG A 102 -1.30 4.21 6.28
CA ARG A 102 -0.29 5.19 6.72
C ARG A 102 -0.59 5.72 8.11
N ALA A 103 -1.83 6.11 8.40
CA ALA A 103 -2.20 6.66 9.71
C ALA A 103 -1.90 5.68 10.87
N ILE A 104 -2.16 4.37 10.66
CA ILE A 104 -1.89 3.33 11.66
C ILE A 104 -0.39 3.16 11.93
N TYR A 105 0.43 3.15 10.89
CA TYR A 105 1.84 2.76 11.00
C TYR A 105 2.82 3.93 11.12
N GLU A 106 2.49 5.12 10.63
CA GLU A 106 3.33 6.31 10.83
C GLU A 106 3.40 6.66 12.33
N THR A 107 2.24 6.67 13.01
CA THR A 107 2.14 6.90 14.46
C THR A 107 2.99 5.91 15.26
N LYS A 108 2.92 4.61 14.91
CA LYS A 108 3.69 3.54 15.57
C LYS A 108 5.19 3.66 15.31
N SER A 109 5.57 3.96 14.07
CA SER A 109 6.97 4.12 13.68
C SER A 109 7.62 5.31 14.40
N ASP A 110 6.90 6.42 14.52
CA ASP A 110 7.37 7.61 15.23
C ASP A 110 7.59 7.32 16.72
N MET A 111 6.63 6.65 17.37
CA MET A 111 6.79 6.20 18.76
C MET A 111 7.99 5.29 18.94
N MET A 112 8.20 4.33 18.03
CA MET A 112 9.33 3.40 18.10
C MET A 112 10.67 4.11 17.93
N GLN A 113 10.77 5.13 17.06
CA GLN A 113 11.98 5.94 16.95
C GLN A 113 12.26 6.77 18.20
N VAL A 114 11.22 7.35 18.81
CA VAL A 114 11.36 8.10 20.06
C VAL A 114 11.82 7.20 21.20
N ASP A 115 11.27 5.99 21.30
CA ASP A 115 11.66 5.00 22.33
C ASP A 115 13.12 4.56 22.17
N ILE A 116 13.56 4.24 20.94
CA ILE A 116 14.96 3.90 20.64
C ILE A 116 15.89 5.07 21.02
N ARG A 117 15.53 6.31 20.68
CA ARG A 117 16.33 7.49 21.04
C ARG A 117 16.40 7.68 22.55
N SER A 118 15.28 7.58 23.25
CA SER A 118 15.21 7.68 24.70
C SER A 118 16.10 6.64 25.37
N HIS A 119 16.07 5.39 24.89
CA HIS A 119 16.92 4.33 25.40
C HIS A 119 18.41 4.63 25.22
N LEU A 120 18.81 5.14 24.04
CA LEU A 120 20.21 5.52 23.77
C LEU A 120 20.69 6.74 24.56
N GLN A 121 19.80 7.66 24.94
CA GLN A 121 20.12 8.86 25.70
C GLN A 121 20.19 8.61 27.22
N ASN A 122 19.53 7.56 27.69
CA ASN A 122 19.53 7.14 29.10
C ASN A 122 20.59 6.06 29.41
N MET A 123 21.48 5.77 28.44
CA MET A 123 22.72 4.99 28.59
C MET A 123 23.91 5.91 28.83
#